data_AF-A0A534GU97-F1
#
_entry.id   AF-A0A534GU97-F1
#
_cell.length_a   1.000
_cell.length_b   1.000
_cell.length_c   1.000
_cell.angle_alpha   90.00
_cell.angle_beta   90.00
_cell.angle_gamma   90.00
#
_symmetry.space_group_name_H-M   'P 1'
#
loop_
_entity.id
_entity.type
_entity.pdbx_description
1 polymer ?
#
loop_
_entity_poly.entity_id
_entity_poly.type
_entity_poly.pdbx_seq_one_letter_code
_entity_poly.pdbx_strand_id
1 'polypeptide(L)' 'RQVHLGIPSELYLVPCDGSKVETVGQTIDDVTPAWSPDATKIAYVVGGGLYVLDVATREAKRIAQNDAFTYGDLVWIR' A
#
# COMPACT_ATOMS: atom_id res chain seq x y z
N ARG A 1 8.28 19.78 -10.09
CA ARG A 1 8.37 19.57 -8.62
C ARG A 1 6.97 19.20 -8.16
N GLN A 2 6.71 17.93 -7.88
CA GLN A 2 5.40 17.47 -7.41
C GLN A 2 5.13 18.15 -6.07
N VAL A 3 4.06 18.93 -6.00
CA VAL A 3 3.68 19.69 -4.80
C VAL A 3 2.85 18.77 -3.93
N HIS A 4 3.49 17.74 -3.38
CA HIS A 4 2.86 16.90 -2.37
C HIS A 4 2.96 17.61 -1.02
N LEU A 5 1.86 17.67 -0.28
CA LEU A 5 1.77 18.41 1.00
C LEU A 5 2.58 17.75 2.13
N GLY A 6 3.18 16.58 1.89
CA GLY A 6 3.98 15.84 2.87
C GLY A 6 3.13 15.29 4.02
N ILE A 7 1.82 15.19 3.81
CA ILE A 7 0.89 14.65 4.78
C ILE A 7 0.94 13.13 4.63
N PRO A 8 1.34 12.39 5.68
CA PRO A 8 1.31 10.94 5.64
C PRO A 8 -0.12 10.45 5.56
N SER A 9 -0.35 9.39 4.77
CA SER A 9 -1.64 8.72 4.66
C SER A 9 -1.56 7.33 5.28
N GLU A 10 -2.68 6.83 5.79
CA GLU A 10 -2.73 5.54 6.48
C GLU A 10 -3.40 4.47 5.61
N LEU A 11 -2.92 3.23 5.75
CA LEU A 11 -3.59 2.05 5.20
C LEU A 11 -4.44 1.41 6.29
N TYR A 12 -5.72 1.22 5.99
CA TYR A 12 -6.67 0.59 6.89
C TYR A 12 -7.09 -0.79 6.40
N LEU A 13 -7.22 -1.72 7.35
CA LEU A 13 -7.86 -3.02 7.17
C LEU A 13 -9.22 -3.00 7.85
N VAL A 14 -10.24 -3.39 7.09
CA VAL A 14 -11.62 -3.45 7.54
C VAL A 14 -12.21 -4.80 7.13
N PRO A 15 -12.74 -5.61 8.08
CA PRO A 15 -13.47 -6.82 7.74
C PRO A 15 -14.71 -6.49 6.89
N CYS A 16 -15.21 -7.47 6.13
CA CYS A 16 -16.34 -7.27 5.23
C CYS A 16 -17.63 -6.84 5.95
N ASP A 17 -17.76 -7.16 7.23
CA ASP A 17 -18.91 -6.75 8.06
C ASP A 17 -18.78 -5.33 8.65
N GLY A 18 -17.65 -4.66 8.42
CA GLY A 18 -17.39 -3.30 8.92
C GLY A 18 -17.20 -3.21 10.44
N SER A 19 -17.09 -4.33 11.15
CA SER A 19 -17.10 -4.36 12.62
C SER A 19 -15.86 -3.72 13.26
N LYS A 20 -14.75 -3.59 12.53
CA LYS A 20 -13.49 -3.08 13.05
C LYS A 20 -12.68 -2.38 11.97
N VAL A 21 -12.08 -1.24 12.31
CA VAL A 21 -11.11 -0.54 11.46
C VAL A 21 -9.76 -0.57 12.17
N GLU A 22 -8.72 -1.04 11.48
CA GLU A 22 -7.36 -1.07 12.01
C GLU A 22 -6.37 -0.46 11.03
N THR A 23 -5.45 0.37 11.53
CA THR A 23 -4.30 0.82 10.74
C THR A 23 -3.30 -0.33 10.61
N VAL A 24 -2.96 -0.68 9.37
CA VAL A 24 -1.97 -1.72 9.05
C VAL A 24 -0.65 -1.15 8.55
N GLY A 25 -0.63 0.11 8.09
CA GLY A 25 0.59 0.77 7.65
C GLY A 25 0.41 2.27 7.48
N GLN A 26 1.54 2.97 7.35
CA GLN A 26 1.58 4.39 7.00
C GLN A 26 2.36 4.57 5.70
N THR A 27 1.95 5.56 4.93
CA THR A 27 2.49 5.91 3.62
C THR A 27 2.77 7.40 3.59
N ILE A 28 3.59 7.84 2.64
CA ILE A 28 3.94 9.25 2.53
C ILE A 28 2.90 10.08 1.76
N ASP A 29 1.93 9.44 1.08
CA ASP A 29 0.88 10.03 0.25
C ASP A 29 -0.24 8.99 0.06
N ASP A 30 -1.41 9.39 -0.46
CA ASP A 30 -2.50 8.49 -0.81
C ASP A 30 -2.05 7.46 -1.86
N VAL A 31 -2.53 6.22 -1.69
CA VAL A 31 -2.18 5.09 -2.56
C VAL A 31 -3.40 4.28 -2.94
N THR A 32 -3.27 3.51 -4.02
CA THR A 32 -4.25 2.49 -4.42
C THR A 32 -3.69 1.10 -4.10
N PRO A 33 -4.07 0.49 -2.96
CA PRO A 33 -3.55 -0.80 -2.55
C PRO A 33 -4.19 -1.95 -3.35
N ALA A 34 -3.43 -3.01 -3.58
CA ALA A 34 -3.89 -4.25 -4.19
C ALA A 34 -3.60 -5.46 -3.32
N TRP A 35 -4.62 -6.28 -3.08
CA TRP A 35 -4.52 -7.50 -2.28
C TRP A 35 -3.86 -8.65 -3.05
N SER A 36 -2.99 -9.39 -2.37
CA SER A 36 -2.56 -10.69 -2.87
C SER A 36 -3.73 -11.68 -2.89
N PRO A 37 -3.76 -12.66 -3.81
CA PRO A 37 -4.88 -13.60 -3.92
C PRO A 37 -5.09 -14.49 -2.68
N ASP A 38 -4.05 -14.66 -1.87
CA ASP A 38 -4.06 -15.44 -0.63
C ASP A 38 -4.39 -14.58 0.62
N ALA A 39 -4.69 -13.29 0.43
CA ALA A 39 -5.01 -12.32 1.49
C ALA A 39 -3.91 -12.13 2.56
N THR A 40 -2.66 -12.50 2.27
CA THR A 40 -1.55 -12.32 3.23
C THR A 40 -0.79 -11.02 3.02
N LYS A 41 -0.94 -10.37 1.87
CA LYS A 41 -0.14 -9.21 1.47
C LYS A 41 -0.96 -8.13 0.78
N ILE A 42 -0.46 -6.90 0.91
CA ILE A 42 -0.97 -5.72 0.20
C ILE A 42 0.19 -5.08 -0.55
N ALA A 43 0.04 -4.86 -1.85
CA ALA A 43 1.00 -4.11 -2.65
C ALA A 43 0.50 -2.68 -2.88
N TYR A 44 1.41 -1.71 -2.91
CA TYR A 44 1.10 -0.32 -3.24
C TYR A 44 2.33 0.38 -3.83
N VAL A 45 2.10 1.45 -4.60
CA VAL A 45 3.16 2.32 -5.11
C VAL A 45 3.08 3.67 -4.44
N VAL A 46 4.24 4.19 -4.00
CA VAL A 46 4.35 5.56 -3.51
C VAL A 46 5.75 6.09 -3.73
N GLY A 47 5.87 7.33 -4.20
CA GLY A 47 7.15 8.03 -4.35
C GLY A 47 8.19 7.29 -5.20
N GLY A 48 7.78 6.64 -6.30
CA GLY A 48 8.70 5.87 -7.14
C GLY A 48 9.01 4.46 -6.62
N GLY A 49 8.47 4.04 -5.47
CA GLY A 49 8.73 2.74 -4.87
C GLY A 49 7.52 1.81 -4.96
N LEU A 50 7.76 0.56 -5.33
CA LEU A 50 6.81 -0.55 -5.15
C LEU A 50 7.04 -1.17 -3.77
N TYR A 51 6.00 -1.19 -2.94
CA TYR A 51 6.02 -1.75 -1.60
C TYR A 51 5.08 -2.94 -1.50
N VAL A 52 5.46 -3.90 -0.65
CA VAL A 52 4.61 -5.01 -0.22
C VAL A 52 4.57 -5.02 1.30
N LEU A 53 3.36 -4.90 1.84
CA LEU A 53 3.04 -5.00 3.25
C LEU A 53 2.56 -6.41 3.58
N ASP A 54 3.15 -6.99 4.63
CA ASP A 54 2.67 -8.22 5.23
C ASP A 54 1.59 -7.90 6.28
N VAL A 55 0.42 -8.50 6.12
CA VAL A 55 -0.76 -8.15 6.93
C VAL A 55 -0.61 -8.62 8.38
N ALA A 56 0.05 -9.77 8.60
CA ALA A 56 0.19 -10.34 9.93
C ALA A 56 1.23 -9.57 10.76
N THR A 57 2.35 -9.19 10.13
CA THR A 57 3.45 -8.50 10.84
C THR A 57 3.34 -6.98 10.80
N ARG A 58 2.53 -6.43 9.89
CA ARG A 58 2.44 -4.98 9.59
C ARG A 58 3.76 -4.40 9.07
N GLU A 59 4.63 -5.25 8.55
CA GLU A 59 5.90 -4.84 7.97
C GLU A 59 5.72 -4.54 6.48
N ALA A 60 6.13 -3.34 6.06
CA ALA A 60 6.19 -2.96 4.66
C ALA A 60 7.62 -2.98 4.14
N LYS A 61 7.85 -3.68 3.03
CA LYS A 61 9.14 -3.76 2.36
C LYS A 61 9.07 -3.16 0.96
N ARG A 62 10.04 -2.31 0.62
CA ARG A 62 10.24 -1.87 -0.77
C ARG A 62 10.84 -3.01 -1.58
N ILE A 63 10.14 -3.41 -2.65
CA ILE A 63 10.55 -4.50 -3.53
C ILE A 63 11.29 -3.97 -4.76
N ALA A 64 10.91 -2.79 -5.26
CA ALA A 64 11.57 -2.15 -6.39
C ALA A 64 11.44 -0.62 -6.32
N GLN A 65 12.30 0.09 -7.05
CA GLN A 65 12.25 1.54 -7.18
C GLN A 65 12.52 1.94 -8.63
N ASN A 66 11.65 2.78 -9.19
CA ASN A 66 11.76 3.31 -10.53
C ASN A 66 10.93 4.59 -10.64
N ASP A 67 11.42 5.61 -11.35
CA ASP A 67 10.68 6.85 -11.57
C ASP A 67 9.40 6.64 -12.41
N ALA A 68 9.30 5.53 -13.14
CA ALA A 68 8.09 5.13 -13.83
C ALA A 68 6.99 4.60 -12.87
N PHE A 69 7.34 4.24 -11.63
CA PHE A 69 6.36 3.87 -10.61
C PHE A 69 5.72 5.12 -10.02
N THR A 70 4.66 5.58 -10.67
CA THR A 70 3.90 6.75 -10.23
C THR A 70 2.73 6.30 -9.35
N TYR A 71 1.54 6.23 -9.92
CA TYR A 71 0.32 5.71 -9.29
C TYR A 71 -0.29 4.70 -10.26
N GLY A 72 -0.97 3.67 -9.77
CA GLY A 72 -1.64 2.72 -10.65
C GLY A 72 -2.31 1.57 -9.92
N ASP A 73 -3.29 0.97 -10.62
CA ASP A 73 -3.99 -0.24 -10.20
C ASP A 73 -3.04 -1.43 -10.33
N LEU A 74 -2.35 -1.75 -9.24
CA LEU A 74 -1.56 -2.97 -9.17
C LEU A 74 -2.49 -4.19 -9.24
N VAL A 75 -2.05 -5.20 -9.97
CA VAL A 75 -2.70 -6.52 -9.97
C VAL A 75 -1.66 -7.58 -9.62
N TRP A 76 -2.10 -8.54 -8.81
CA TRP A 76 -1.29 -9.72 -8.52
C TRP A 76 -1.56 -10.78 -9.57
N ILE A 77 -0.52 -11.16 -10.31
CA ILE A 77 -0.56 -12.31 -11.21
C ILE A 77 0.01 -13.54 -10.49
N ARG A 78 -0.54 -14.72 -10.80
CA ARG A 78 0.01 -16.01 -10.36
C ARG A 78 1.20 -16.41 -11.21
#